data_AF-A0A948AZW1-F1
#
_entry.id   AF-A0A948AZW1-F1
#
_cell.length_a   1.000
_cell.length_b   1.000
_cell.length_c   1.000
_cell.angle_alpha   90.00
_cell.angle_beta   90.00
_cell.angle_gamma   90.00
#
_symmetry.space_group_name_H-M   'P 1'
#
loop_
_entity.id
_entity.type
_entity.pdbx_description
1 polymer ?
#
loop_
_entity_poly.entity_id
_entity_poly.type
_entity_poly.pdbx_seq_one_letter_code
_entity_poly.pdbx_strand_id
1 'polypeptide(L)'
;PFPEPLKWVLQHIVLSHHGKHEFGSPKLPAIPEAIAIHHLDARNFVEDLVRKKELVGRLGSSRRDGGALAQRALPVAIPEVPGYDYVFGDTFNDYSVPYHLTTVDFTRQLDALMSDRGMYLLNMIDRFDSGRFLAAIIATFREVFPGVYVFFCHRNLTSRGTYVVIGSKHPLEPADLSDLDERLRQHPDFFGFRLADDQVEDLLARTHAQPLTDDHAPVENLLADVVRRDYPEGLDVHHLKAGLREAEKSRLDRAIWRFERALEINPGNTQALYNLGVAWMAKGEPQQALQAFGTALEMDPDYVDVRNNAGVVLEGLGMLDEAAEQFEEIIQRRPEAVDARVNLATIRAQQGRGDEAVALLREAVRLDPGHVQARQNLQALSEER
;
A
#
# COMPACT_ATOMS: atom_id res chain seq x y z
N PRO A 1 -27.03 -20.86 -6.41
CA PRO A 1 -27.11 -19.39 -6.21
C PRO A 1 -26.02 -18.98 -5.24
N PHE A 2 -25.15 -18.07 -5.66
CA PHE A 2 -24.07 -17.54 -4.84
C PHE A 2 -24.62 -16.90 -3.55
N PRO A 3 -24.04 -17.12 -2.36
CA PRO A 3 -24.69 -16.65 -1.14
C PRO A 3 -24.43 -15.15 -0.92
N GLU A 4 -25.48 -14.42 -0.50
CA GLU A 4 -25.46 -12.99 -0.12
C GLU A 4 -24.28 -12.54 0.78
N PRO A 5 -23.69 -13.40 1.66
CA PRO A 5 -22.47 -13.07 2.39
C PRO A 5 -21.29 -12.58 1.55
N LEU A 6 -21.00 -13.16 0.37
CA LEU A 6 -19.84 -12.75 -0.43
C LEU A 6 -19.97 -11.31 -0.97
N LYS A 7 -21.21 -10.92 -1.31
CA LYS A 7 -21.58 -9.56 -1.72
C LYS A 7 -21.34 -8.57 -0.58
N TRP A 8 -21.76 -8.91 0.65
CA TRP A 8 -21.45 -8.09 1.82
C TRP A 8 -19.94 -7.96 2.03
N VAL A 9 -19.19 -9.04 1.83
CA VAL A 9 -17.75 -9.09 2.07
C VAL A 9 -16.96 -8.21 1.10
N LEU A 10 -17.24 -8.29 -0.20
CA LEU A 10 -16.59 -7.43 -1.19
C LEU A 10 -16.98 -5.95 -1.02
N GLN A 11 -18.17 -5.67 -0.47
CA GLN A 11 -18.60 -4.31 -0.12
C GLN A 11 -17.92 -3.79 1.17
N HIS A 12 -17.76 -4.59 2.21
CA HIS A 12 -17.36 -4.13 3.55
C HIS A 12 -15.85 -4.25 3.83
N ILE A 13 -15.15 -5.19 3.18
CA ILE A 13 -13.68 -5.22 3.20
C ILE A 13 -13.13 -3.90 2.62
N VAL A 14 -13.74 -3.41 1.53
CA VAL A 14 -13.41 -2.11 0.90
C VAL A 14 -13.68 -0.92 1.83
N LEU A 15 -14.77 -0.94 2.60
CA LEU A 15 -15.19 0.19 3.44
C LEU A 15 -14.36 0.36 4.73
N SER A 16 -13.85 -0.74 5.30
CA SER A 16 -13.03 -0.70 6.53
C SER A 16 -11.74 0.13 6.44
N HIS A 17 -11.28 0.44 5.22
CA HIS A 17 -10.03 1.16 4.97
C HIS A 17 -10.22 2.64 4.55
N HIS A 18 -11.46 3.13 4.48
CA HIS A 18 -11.78 4.49 4.01
C HIS A 18 -11.95 5.56 5.10
N GLY A 19 -11.44 5.30 6.30
CA GLY A 19 -11.15 6.37 7.25
C GLY A 19 -11.63 6.11 8.65
N LYS A 20 -10.83 6.62 9.59
CA LYS A 20 -11.07 6.76 11.03
C LYS A 20 -11.04 5.46 11.81
N HIS A 21 -9.97 5.33 12.59
CA HIS A 21 -10.06 4.80 13.94
C HIS A 21 -11.13 5.59 14.71
N GLU A 22 -12.38 5.17 14.60
CA GLU A 22 -13.49 5.48 15.51
C GLU A 22 -14.62 4.57 15.02
N PHE A 23 -15.21 3.79 15.92
CA PHE A 23 -16.14 2.67 15.68
C PHE A 23 -15.45 1.33 15.38
N GLY A 24 -15.55 0.44 16.37
CA GLY A 24 -14.94 -0.89 16.38
C GLY A 24 -15.35 -1.78 15.22
N SER A 25 -14.67 -2.93 15.13
CA SER A 25 -14.83 -3.98 14.13
C SER A 25 -16.26 -4.00 13.58
N PRO A 26 -16.47 -3.84 12.26
CA PRO A 26 -17.81 -3.88 11.69
C PRO A 26 -18.46 -5.16 12.22
N LYS A 27 -19.52 -5.02 13.03
CA LYS A 27 -20.29 -6.17 13.50
C LYS A 27 -20.76 -6.86 12.24
N LEU A 28 -20.17 -8.01 11.92
CA LEU A 28 -20.66 -8.89 10.88
C LEU A 28 -22.17 -8.98 11.10
N PRO A 29 -23.02 -8.76 10.07
CA PRO A 29 -24.40 -9.20 10.18
C PRO A 29 -24.34 -10.66 10.64
N ALA A 30 -25.31 -11.09 11.45
CA ALA A 30 -25.39 -12.47 11.92
C ALA A 30 -25.62 -13.40 10.72
N ILE A 31 -24.55 -13.65 9.95
CA ILE A 31 -24.48 -14.64 8.89
C ILE A 31 -24.44 -15.95 9.66
N PRO A 32 -25.51 -16.77 9.56
CA PRO A 32 -25.47 -18.11 10.14
C PRO A 32 -24.24 -18.84 9.59
N GLU A 33 -23.56 -19.61 10.46
CA GLU A 33 -22.44 -20.46 10.03
C GLU A 33 -21.20 -19.68 9.52
N ALA A 34 -21.01 -18.44 9.96
CA ALA A 34 -19.77 -17.68 9.75
C ALA A 34 -18.91 -17.56 11.02
N ILE A 35 -17.59 -17.46 10.83
CA ILE A 35 -16.61 -17.22 11.90
C ILE A 35 -15.60 -16.14 11.49
N ALA A 36 -15.26 -15.26 12.43
CA ALA A 36 -14.23 -14.24 12.27
C ALA A 36 -12.98 -14.58 13.09
N ILE A 37 -11.82 -14.46 12.47
CA ILE A 37 -10.52 -14.83 13.02
C ILE A 37 -9.68 -13.55 13.18
N HIS A 38 -9.42 -13.16 14.43
CA HIS A 38 -8.72 -11.92 14.79
C HIS A 38 -7.28 -12.15 15.28
N HIS A 39 -6.38 -11.24 14.94
CA HIS A 39 -4.92 -11.41 15.04
C HIS A 39 -4.34 -11.70 16.44
N LEU A 40 -4.98 -11.28 17.54
CA LEU A 40 -4.38 -11.36 18.88
C LEU A 40 -4.33 -12.78 19.47
N ASP A 41 -5.29 -13.66 19.13
CA ASP A 41 -5.38 -15.03 19.68
C ASP A 41 -5.98 -16.07 18.70
N ALA A 42 -6.09 -15.71 17.42
CA ALA A 42 -6.74 -16.51 16.38
C ALA A 42 -6.28 -17.98 16.34
N ARG A 43 -4.98 -18.22 16.47
CA ARG A 43 -4.42 -19.57 16.36
C ARG A 43 -4.83 -20.48 17.51
N ASN A 44 -4.68 -20.01 18.74
CA ASN A 44 -5.12 -20.75 19.93
C ASN A 44 -6.64 -21.03 19.88
N PHE A 45 -7.41 -20.04 19.42
CA PHE A 45 -8.86 -20.16 19.27
C PHE A 45 -9.25 -21.22 18.22
N VAL A 46 -8.62 -21.20 17.05
CA VAL A 46 -8.85 -22.18 15.97
C VAL A 46 -8.42 -23.57 16.41
N GLU A 47 -7.25 -23.73 17.03
CA GLU A 47 -6.75 -25.01 17.54
C GLU A 47 -7.71 -25.63 18.56
N ASP A 48 -8.26 -24.82 19.49
CA ASP A 48 -9.25 -25.28 20.46
C ASP A 48 -10.56 -25.74 19.78
N LEU A 49 -11.04 -25.02 18.77
CA LEU A 49 -12.22 -25.41 18.01
C LEU A 49 -12.00 -26.71 17.22
N VAL A 50 -10.85 -26.88 16.57
CA VAL A 50 -10.49 -28.10 15.84
C VAL A 50 -10.46 -29.28 16.82
N ARG A 51 -9.77 -29.12 17.95
CA ARG A 51 -9.69 -30.15 18.99
C ARG A 51 -11.07 -30.55 19.53
N LYS A 52 -11.96 -29.59 19.75
CA LYS A 52 -13.36 -29.86 20.15
C LYS A 52 -14.11 -30.64 19.08
N LYS A 53 -13.99 -30.26 17.81
CA LYS A 53 -14.66 -30.92 16.68
C LYS A 53 -14.19 -32.38 16.53
N GLU A 54 -12.88 -32.64 16.63
CA GLU A 54 -12.31 -33.98 16.61
C GLU A 54 -12.79 -34.85 17.79
N LEU A 55 -12.83 -34.29 18.99
CA LEU A 55 -13.27 -34.99 20.19
C LEU A 55 -14.74 -35.42 20.07
N VAL A 56 -15.62 -34.55 19.56
CA VAL A 56 -17.03 -34.87 19.27
C VAL A 56 -17.13 -36.00 18.24
N GLY A 57 -16.35 -35.94 17.14
CA GLY A 57 -16.32 -36.99 16.12
C GLY A 57 -15.90 -38.37 16.66
N ARG A 58 -14.88 -38.41 17.53
CA ARG A 58 -14.42 -39.65 18.20
C ARG A 58 -15.46 -40.23 19.16
N LEU A 59 -16.17 -39.38 19.90
CA LEU A 59 -17.24 -39.82 20.82
C LEU A 59 -18.49 -40.29 20.05
N GLY A 60 -18.82 -39.66 18.92
CA GLY A 60 -19.94 -40.06 18.05
C GLY A 60 -19.72 -41.40 17.33
N SER A 61 -18.49 -41.70 16.92
CA SER A 61 -18.10 -42.99 16.32
C SER A 61 -18.03 -44.12 17.35
N SER A 62 -17.46 -43.86 18.53
CA SER A 62 -17.40 -44.81 19.65
C SER A 62 -18.79 -45.26 20.16
N ARG A 63 -19.84 -44.44 19.99
CA ARG A 63 -21.23 -44.82 20.29
C ARG A 63 -21.86 -45.79 19.29
N ARG A 64 -21.34 -45.89 18.05
CA ARG A 64 -21.86 -46.80 17.01
C ARG A 64 -21.26 -48.20 17.13
N ASP A 65 -20.05 -48.32 17.63
CA ASP A 65 -19.37 -49.60 17.86
C ASP A 65 -19.61 -50.06 19.31
N GLY A 66 -20.72 -50.78 19.52
CA GLY A 66 -21.21 -51.18 20.83
C GLY A 66 -20.18 -51.88 21.73
N GLY A 67 -19.91 -51.26 22.88
CA GLY A 67 -19.31 -51.88 24.05
C GLY A 67 -19.85 -51.21 25.31
N ALA A 68 -20.46 -51.98 26.21
CA ALA A 68 -21.22 -51.53 27.39
C ALA A 68 -20.39 -50.79 28.48
N LEU A 69 -19.19 -50.29 28.16
CA LEU A 69 -18.30 -49.54 29.06
C LEU A 69 -18.20 -48.04 28.73
N ALA A 70 -18.82 -47.57 27.63
CA ALA A 70 -18.76 -46.15 27.23
C ALA A 70 -19.87 -45.27 27.86
N GLN A 71 -20.67 -45.78 28.79
CA GLN A 71 -21.74 -45.03 29.49
C GLN A 71 -21.25 -44.26 30.74
N ARG A 72 -19.94 -44.08 30.93
CA ARG A 72 -19.46 -43.15 31.97
C ARG A 72 -19.47 -41.73 31.41
N ALA A 73 -20.52 -41.01 31.82
CA ALA A 73 -20.81 -39.63 31.50
C ALA A 73 -19.56 -38.72 31.58
N LEU A 74 -19.26 -38.04 30.47
CA LEU A 74 -18.51 -36.80 30.55
C LEU A 74 -19.33 -35.82 31.39
N PRO A 75 -18.76 -35.21 32.44
CA PRO A 75 -19.51 -34.36 33.38
C PRO A 75 -19.99 -33.03 32.75
N VAL A 76 -19.60 -32.74 31.50
CA VAL A 76 -19.98 -31.53 30.76
C VAL A 76 -20.28 -31.92 29.32
N ALA A 77 -21.44 -31.49 28.80
CA ALA A 77 -21.74 -31.61 27.38
C ALA A 77 -20.76 -30.73 26.60
N ILE A 78 -19.99 -31.33 25.68
CA ILE A 78 -19.13 -30.57 24.77
C ILE A 78 -20.04 -30.00 23.68
N PRO A 79 -20.10 -28.66 23.52
CA PRO A 79 -20.88 -28.05 22.45
C PRO A 79 -20.39 -28.55 21.09
N GLU A 80 -21.33 -28.89 20.20
CA GLU A 80 -21.00 -29.25 18.82
C GLU A 80 -20.43 -28.02 18.09
N VAL A 81 -19.32 -28.21 17.38
CA VAL A 81 -18.72 -27.17 16.55
C VAL A 81 -19.28 -27.34 15.13
N PRO A 82 -20.11 -26.39 14.64
CA PRO A 82 -20.72 -26.51 13.32
C PRO A 82 -19.66 -26.43 12.21
N GLY A 83 -20.02 -26.90 11.01
CA GLY A 83 -19.26 -26.56 9.81
C GLY A 83 -19.53 -25.11 9.44
N TYR A 84 -18.49 -24.30 9.26
CA TYR A 84 -18.64 -22.91 8.86
C TYR A 84 -18.67 -22.77 7.33
N ASP A 85 -19.69 -22.13 6.79
CA ASP A 85 -19.76 -21.76 5.37
C ASP A 85 -18.80 -20.61 5.04
N TYR A 86 -18.49 -19.77 6.03
CA TYR A 86 -17.62 -18.60 5.86
C TYR A 86 -16.62 -18.44 6.99
N VAL A 87 -15.34 -18.32 6.62
CA VAL A 87 -14.27 -17.92 7.53
C VAL A 87 -13.72 -16.58 7.06
N PHE A 88 -13.66 -15.61 7.97
CA PHE A 88 -13.13 -14.28 7.71
C PHE A 88 -11.81 -14.06 8.45
N GLY A 89 -10.73 -13.83 7.70
CA GLY A 89 -9.45 -13.38 8.26
C GLY A 89 -9.41 -11.85 8.42
N ASP A 90 -8.73 -11.39 9.47
CA ASP A 90 -8.39 -9.97 9.64
C ASP A 90 -7.49 -9.46 8.50
N THR A 91 -7.31 -8.14 8.42
CA THR A 91 -6.44 -7.55 7.39
C THR A 91 -4.98 -7.68 7.77
N PHE A 92 -4.17 -8.24 6.88
CA PHE A 92 -2.72 -8.33 7.05
C PHE A 92 -1.98 -7.53 6.00
N ASN A 93 -0.77 -7.07 6.32
CA ASN A 93 0.15 -6.50 5.33
C ASN A 93 1.54 -7.07 5.56
N ASP A 94 2.35 -7.08 4.51
CA ASP A 94 3.77 -7.46 4.44
C ASP A 94 4.71 -6.75 5.44
N TYR A 95 4.23 -5.76 6.21
CA TYR A 95 4.98 -5.10 7.30
C TYR A 95 4.59 -5.60 8.70
N SER A 96 3.32 -5.95 8.94
CA SER A 96 2.77 -6.32 10.26
C SER A 96 2.17 -7.73 10.28
N VAL A 97 2.70 -8.66 9.49
CA VAL A 97 2.13 -10.00 9.32
C VAL A 97 2.15 -10.78 10.65
N PRO A 98 1.00 -11.22 11.18
CA PRO A 98 0.97 -12.33 12.13
C PRO A 98 1.21 -13.62 11.34
N TYR A 99 2.48 -13.91 11.02
CA TYR A 99 2.90 -14.99 10.10
C TYR A 99 2.20 -16.33 10.38
N HIS A 100 1.94 -16.60 11.67
CA HIS A 100 1.31 -17.80 12.18
C HIS A 100 -0.16 -17.99 11.74
N LEU A 101 -0.78 -16.98 11.11
CA LEU A 101 -2.13 -17.02 10.54
C LEU A 101 -2.17 -17.16 9.01
N THR A 102 -1.00 -17.19 8.37
CA THR A 102 -0.89 -17.22 6.90
C THR A 102 -0.25 -18.50 6.38
N THR A 103 0.07 -19.45 7.25
CA THR A 103 0.72 -20.71 6.88
C THR A 103 -0.27 -21.73 6.34
N VAL A 104 0.24 -22.68 5.55
CA VAL A 104 -0.49 -23.85 5.06
C VAL A 104 -1.06 -24.63 6.25
N ASP A 105 -0.29 -24.80 7.32
CA ASP A 105 -0.70 -25.52 8.53
C ASP A 105 -1.91 -24.86 9.20
N PHE A 106 -1.87 -23.55 9.41
CA PHE A 106 -3.01 -22.81 9.93
C PHE A 106 -4.22 -22.86 8.97
N THR A 107 -3.97 -22.73 7.67
CA THR A 107 -5.00 -22.78 6.64
C THR A 107 -5.71 -24.15 6.61
N ARG A 108 -5.00 -25.26 6.84
CA ARG A 108 -5.59 -26.60 7.00
C ARG A 108 -6.45 -26.72 8.25
N GLN A 109 -6.08 -26.06 9.35
CA GLN A 109 -6.93 -26.03 10.54
C GLN A 109 -8.26 -25.31 10.26
N LEU A 110 -8.23 -24.21 9.50
CA LEU A 110 -9.45 -23.53 9.04
C LEU A 110 -10.28 -24.42 8.11
N ASP A 111 -9.64 -25.13 7.17
CA ASP A 111 -10.31 -26.12 6.32
C ASP A 111 -11.08 -27.18 7.12
N ALA A 112 -10.49 -27.70 8.20
CA ALA A 112 -11.14 -28.66 9.08
C ALA A 112 -12.39 -28.09 9.80
N LEU A 113 -12.44 -26.78 10.03
CA LEU A 113 -13.60 -26.12 10.64
C LEU A 113 -14.73 -25.84 9.63
N MET A 114 -14.40 -25.69 8.35
CA MET A 114 -15.37 -25.34 7.31
C MET A 114 -16.34 -26.46 6.94
N SER A 115 -17.55 -26.09 6.50
CA SER A 115 -18.51 -26.98 5.84
C SER A 115 -17.97 -27.44 4.48
N ASP A 116 -18.64 -28.37 3.78
CA ASP A 116 -18.21 -28.81 2.45
C ASP A 116 -18.22 -27.65 1.43
N ARG A 117 -19.10 -26.67 1.62
CA ARG A 117 -19.23 -25.47 0.75
C ARG A 117 -18.46 -24.27 1.29
N GLY A 118 -17.62 -24.48 2.32
CA GLY A 118 -16.98 -23.41 3.04
C GLY A 118 -15.97 -22.63 2.20
N MET A 119 -15.92 -21.32 2.47
CA MET A 119 -14.98 -20.39 1.87
C MET A 119 -14.19 -19.65 2.95
N TYR A 120 -12.87 -19.55 2.75
CA TYR A 120 -11.99 -18.72 3.55
C TYR A 120 -11.63 -17.44 2.80
N LEU A 121 -11.94 -16.29 3.39
CA LEU A 121 -11.70 -14.98 2.81
C LEU A 121 -10.63 -14.25 3.63
N LEU A 122 -9.54 -13.92 2.97
CA LEU A 122 -8.39 -13.25 3.56
C LEU A 122 -8.20 -11.88 2.92
N ASN A 123 -8.31 -10.83 3.73
CA ASN A 123 -7.97 -9.49 3.30
C ASN A 123 -6.47 -9.23 3.49
N MET A 124 -5.81 -8.70 2.47
CA MET A 124 -4.40 -8.38 2.55
C MET A 124 -4.02 -7.12 1.79
N ILE A 125 -2.96 -6.47 2.24
CA ILE A 125 -2.33 -5.33 1.57
C ILE A 125 -0.89 -5.74 1.23
N ASP A 126 -0.58 -5.75 -0.06
CA ASP A 126 0.80 -5.85 -0.54
C ASP A 126 1.39 -4.43 -0.52
N ARG A 127 1.84 -3.97 0.67
CA ARG A 127 2.25 -2.57 0.91
C ARG A 127 3.42 -2.18 0.03
N PHE A 128 4.29 -3.15 -0.26
CA PHE A 128 5.46 -2.97 -1.11
C PHE A 128 5.15 -3.13 -2.61
N ASP A 129 3.92 -3.50 -2.99
CA ASP A 129 3.52 -3.74 -4.39
C ASP A 129 4.55 -4.62 -5.14
N SER A 130 5.08 -5.60 -4.42
CA SER A 130 6.09 -6.51 -4.95
C SER A 130 5.44 -7.68 -5.71
N GLY A 131 4.14 -7.87 -5.52
CA GLY A 131 3.38 -9.06 -5.85
C GLY A 131 3.76 -10.28 -5.01
N ARG A 132 4.87 -10.27 -4.26
CA ARG A 132 5.45 -11.48 -3.68
C ARG A 132 4.71 -11.97 -2.45
N PHE A 133 4.29 -11.06 -1.58
CA PHE A 133 3.47 -11.45 -0.45
C PHE A 133 2.11 -11.99 -0.91
N LEU A 134 1.48 -11.30 -1.87
CA LEU A 134 0.26 -11.78 -2.53
C LEU A 134 0.46 -13.17 -3.16
N ALA A 135 1.55 -13.35 -3.90
CA ALA A 135 1.87 -14.61 -4.56
C ALA A 135 2.13 -15.75 -3.56
N ALA A 136 2.81 -15.48 -2.44
CA ALA A 136 3.02 -16.45 -1.37
C ALA A 136 1.70 -16.87 -0.70
N ILE A 137 0.78 -15.92 -0.47
CA ILE A 137 -0.56 -16.23 0.04
C ILE A 137 -1.35 -17.08 -0.95
N ILE A 138 -1.32 -16.74 -2.25
CA ILE A 138 -1.99 -17.52 -3.30
C ILE A 138 -1.41 -18.94 -3.33
N ALA A 139 -0.09 -19.09 -3.31
CA ALA A 139 0.59 -20.39 -3.29
C ALA A 139 0.19 -21.20 -2.05
N THR A 140 0.13 -20.57 -0.88
CA THR A 140 -0.34 -21.18 0.38
C THR A 140 -1.77 -21.68 0.26
N PHE A 141 -2.67 -20.87 -0.30
CA PHE A 141 -4.07 -21.25 -0.47
C PHE A 141 -4.24 -22.41 -1.44
N ARG A 142 -3.43 -22.48 -2.50
CA ARG A 142 -3.45 -23.56 -3.50
C ARG A 142 -2.98 -24.92 -2.94
N GLU A 143 -2.22 -24.93 -1.84
CA GLU A 143 -1.84 -26.17 -1.14
C GLU A 143 -3.00 -26.78 -0.34
N VAL A 144 -4.06 -26.01 -0.08
CA VAL A 144 -5.18 -26.43 0.78
C VAL A 144 -6.49 -26.49 0.01
N PHE A 145 -6.76 -25.50 -0.84
CA PHE A 145 -8.05 -25.32 -1.48
C PHE A 145 -8.01 -25.63 -2.98
N PRO A 146 -8.98 -26.41 -3.51
CA PRO A 146 -9.11 -26.66 -4.94
C PRO A 146 -9.59 -25.44 -5.73
N GLY A 147 -10.26 -24.47 -5.10
CA GLY A 147 -10.63 -23.19 -5.73
C GLY A 147 -9.92 -22.03 -5.04
N VAL A 148 -9.17 -21.22 -5.81
CA VAL A 148 -8.51 -20.01 -5.30
C VAL A 148 -8.81 -18.83 -6.21
N TYR A 149 -9.33 -17.74 -5.64
CA TYR A 149 -9.76 -16.55 -6.38
C TYR A 149 -9.17 -15.29 -5.76
N VAL A 150 -8.74 -14.35 -6.60
CA VAL A 150 -8.07 -13.12 -6.15
C VAL A 150 -8.82 -11.92 -6.69
N PHE A 151 -9.21 -11.02 -5.80
CA PHE A 151 -9.89 -9.77 -6.13
C PHE A 151 -8.99 -8.60 -5.77
N PHE A 152 -8.76 -7.71 -6.73
CA PHE A 152 -8.16 -6.41 -6.49
C PHE A 152 -9.28 -5.41 -6.13
N CYS A 153 -9.15 -4.78 -4.98
CA CYS A 153 -10.20 -3.96 -4.37
C CYS A 153 -9.71 -2.50 -4.30
N HIS A 154 -10.01 -1.69 -5.33
CA HIS A 154 -9.51 -0.33 -5.44
C HIS A 154 -10.37 0.68 -6.23
N ARG A 155 -10.51 1.92 -5.70
CA ARG A 155 -11.13 3.12 -6.30
C ARG A 155 -10.22 4.04 -7.15
N ASN A 156 -8.90 4.07 -6.99
CA ASN A 156 -7.95 4.97 -7.69
C ASN A 156 -6.51 4.44 -7.68
N LEU A 157 -5.76 4.33 -8.78
CA LEU A 157 -4.37 3.78 -8.85
C LEU A 157 -3.32 4.25 -7.79
N THR A 158 -3.63 5.26 -6.97
CA THR A 158 -2.83 5.83 -5.87
C THR A 158 -3.10 5.28 -4.45
N SER A 159 -4.15 4.47 -4.20
CA SER A 159 -4.31 3.87 -2.85
C SER A 159 -3.63 2.49 -2.73
N ARG A 160 -3.46 2.00 -1.51
CA ARG A 160 -2.76 0.74 -1.20
C ARG A 160 -3.35 -0.44 -2.00
N GLY A 161 -2.50 -1.35 -2.47
CA GLY A 161 -2.92 -2.55 -3.20
C GLY A 161 -3.63 -3.53 -2.28
N THR A 162 -4.92 -3.31 -2.06
CA THR A 162 -5.77 -4.18 -1.24
C THR A 162 -6.30 -5.32 -2.10
N TYR A 163 -6.06 -6.54 -1.63
CA TYR A 163 -6.47 -7.76 -2.27
C TYR A 163 -7.32 -8.60 -1.31
N VAL A 164 -8.33 -9.26 -1.86
CA VAL A 164 -9.05 -10.34 -1.17
C VAL A 164 -8.69 -11.65 -1.85
N VAL A 165 -8.05 -12.55 -1.11
CA VAL A 165 -7.76 -13.91 -1.54
C VAL A 165 -8.80 -14.84 -0.94
N ILE A 166 -9.47 -15.61 -1.78
CA ILE A 166 -10.53 -16.53 -1.40
C ILE A 166 -10.09 -17.96 -1.69
N GLY A 167 -10.09 -18.80 -0.66
CA GLY A 167 -9.93 -20.24 -0.77
C GLY A 167 -11.29 -20.93 -0.62
N SER A 168 -11.63 -21.83 -1.53
CA SER A 168 -12.92 -22.54 -1.55
C SER A 168 -12.70 -24.05 -1.60
N LYS A 169 -13.41 -24.79 -0.74
CA LYS A 169 -13.45 -26.26 -0.75
C LYS A 169 -14.06 -26.84 -2.03
N HIS A 170 -14.89 -26.06 -2.71
CA HIS A 170 -15.45 -26.42 -4.00
C HIS A 170 -15.17 -25.32 -5.03
N PRO A 171 -14.53 -25.65 -6.17
CA PRO A 171 -14.38 -24.70 -7.26
C PRO A 171 -15.74 -24.16 -7.70
N LEU A 172 -15.79 -22.86 -7.92
CA LEU A 172 -16.92 -22.15 -8.47
C LEU A 172 -17.04 -22.45 -9.96
N GLU A 173 -18.29 -22.62 -10.41
CA GLU A 173 -18.57 -22.79 -11.82
C GLU A 173 -18.30 -21.49 -12.60
N PRO A 174 -17.88 -21.56 -13.88
CA PRO A 174 -17.63 -20.38 -14.69
C PRO A 174 -18.82 -19.42 -14.80
N ALA A 175 -20.05 -19.95 -14.78
CA ALA A 175 -21.27 -19.15 -14.80
C ALA A 175 -21.45 -18.34 -13.52
N ASP A 176 -21.13 -18.93 -12.37
CA ASP A 176 -21.22 -18.30 -11.06
C ASP A 176 -20.17 -17.17 -10.94
N LEU A 177 -18.95 -17.40 -11.45
CA LEU A 177 -17.91 -16.36 -11.53
C LEU A 177 -18.30 -15.20 -12.45
N SER A 178 -18.93 -15.50 -13.59
CA SER A 178 -19.35 -14.49 -14.56
C SER A 178 -20.46 -13.59 -14.00
N ASP A 179 -21.46 -14.16 -13.33
CA ASP A 179 -22.51 -13.39 -12.62
C ASP A 179 -21.90 -12.50 -11.53
N LEU A 180 -20.92 -13.02 -10.77
CA LEU A 180 -20.22 -12.25 -9.75
C LEU A 180 -19.46 -11.06 -10.35
N ASP A 181 -18.68 -11.29 -11.41
CA ASP A 181 -17.91 -10.23 -12.09
C ASP A 181 -18.83 -9.14 -12.66
N GLU A 182 -19.96 -9.52 -13.25
CA GLU A 182 -20.95 -8.57 -13.78
C GLU A 182 -21.56 -7.72 -12.66
N ARG A 183 -21.97 -8.36 -11.55
CA ARG A 183 -22.53 -7.66 -10.39
C ARG A 183 -21.53 -6.69 -9.77
N LEU A 184 -20.27 -7.11 -9.61
CA LEU A 184 -19.23 -6.25 -9.06
C LEU A 184 -18.99 -5.03 -9.94
N ARG A 185 -18.98 -5.21 -11.26
CA ARG A 185 -18.80 -4.12 -12.23
C ARG A 185 -19.95 -3.11 -12.22
N GLN A 186 -21.17 -3.56 -11.90
CA GLN A 186 -22.36 -2.72 -11.82
C GLN A 186 -22.57 -2.09 -10.42
N HIS A 187 -21.78 -2.48 -9.42
CA HIS A 187 -22.00 -2.04 -8.05
C HIS A 187 -21.46 -0.61 -7.83
N PRO A 188 -22.28 0.34 -7.34
CA PRO A 188 -21.93 1.76 -7.29
C PRO A 188 -20.74 2.08 -6.36
N ASP A 189 -20.55 1.27 -5.31
CA ASP A 189 -19.51 1.50 -4.29
C ASP A 189 -18.32 0.53 -4.40
N PHE A 190 -18.38 -0.46 -5.29
CA PHE A 190 -17.27 -1.39 -5.48
C PHE A 190 -16.43 -0.90 -6.65
N PHE A 191 -15.16 -0.69 -6.38
CA PHE A 191 -14.18 -0.36 -7.39
C PHE A 191 -13.12 -1.44 -7.30
N GLY A 192 -12.96 -2.22 -8.35
CA GLY A 192 -12.10 -3.40 -8.32
C GLY A 192 -12.44 -4.38 -9.42
N PHE A 193 -11.65 -5.45 -9.50
CA PHE A 193 -11.86 -6.55 -10.43
C PHE A 193 -11.23 -7.83 -9.90
N ARG A 194 -11.78 -8.96 -10.33
CA ARG A 194 -11.15 -10.27 -10.14
C ARG A 194 -9.96 -10.39 -11.08
N LEU A 195 -8.82 -10.87 -10.59
CA LEU A 195 -7.69 -11.23 -11.44
C LEU A 195 -8.07 -12.46 -12.28
N ALA A 196 -7.73 -12.41 -13.56
CA ALA A 196 -7.86 -13.57 -14.44
C ALA A 196 -6.77 -14.62 -14.12
N ASP A 197 -7.07 -15.88 -14.44
CA ASP A 197 -6.19 -17.00 -14.07
C ASP A 197 -4.78 -16.85 -14.66
N ASP A 198 -4.67 -16.35 -15.89
CA ASP A 198 -3.40 -16.06 -16.56
C ASP A 198 -2.58 -14.97 -15.85
N GLN A 199 -3.25 -13.94 -15.31
CA GLN A 199 -2.60 -12.89 -14.50
C GLN A 199 -2.09 -13.44 -13.16
N VAL A 200 -2.82 -14.40 -12.57
CA VAL A 200 -2.39 -15.08 -11.34
C VAL A 200 -1.20 -15.99 -11.63
N GLU A 201 -1.22 -16.76 -12.73
CA GLU A 201 -0.08 -17.60 -13.12
C GLU A 201 1.17 -16.78 -13.43
N ASP A 202 1.03 -15.67 -14.18
CA ASP A 202 2.14 -14.75 -14.45
C ASP A 202 2.73 -14.18 -13.15
N LEU A 203 1.86 -13.80 -12.21
CA LEU A 203 2.28 -13.33 -10.89
C LEU A 203 3.10 -14.41 -10.15
N LEU A 204 2.60 -15.63 -10.05
CA LEU A 204 3.30 -16.70 -9.34
C LEU A 204 4.66 -17.03 -9.99
N ALA A 205 4.71 -17.03 -11.33
CA ALA A 205 5.92 -17.32 -12.09
C ALA A 205 6.99 -16.25 -11.89
N ARG A 206 6.64 -14.96 -12.02
CA ARG A 206 7.60 -13.85 -11.91
C ARG A 206 8.11 -13.63 -10.48
N THR A 207 7.35 -14.07 -9.47
CA THR A 207 7.74 -13.88 -8.07
C THR A 207 8.45 -15.09 -7.47
N HIS A 208 8.51 -16.22 -8.18
CA HIS A 208 8.97 -17.51 -7.63
C HIS A 208 8.24 -17.86 -6.34
N ALA A 209 6.90 -17.78 -6.36
CA ALA A 209 6.08 -17.92 -5.18
C ALA A 209 6.31 -19.25 -4.44
N GLN A 210 6.42 -19.18 -3.11
CA GLN A 210 6.52 -20.36 -2.25
C GLN A 210 5.38 -20.34 -1.23
N PRO A 211 4.76 -21.50 -0.92
CA PRO A 211 3.82 -21.62 0.18
C PRO A 211 4.47 -21.27 1.51
N LEU A 212 3.71 -20.60 2.38
CA LEU A 212 4.12 -20.25 3.74
C LEU A 212 3.87 -21.46 4.65
N THR A 213 4.87 -21.94 5.38
CA THR A 213 4.73 -23.07 6.31
C THR A 213 5.20 -22.68 7.71
N ASP A 214 4.76 -23.41 8.74
CA ASP A 214 5.20 -23.15 10.11
C ASP A 214 6.71 -23.39 10.31
N ASP A 215 7.32 -24.27 9.50
CA ASP A 215 8.75 -24.55 9.49
C ASP A 215 9.58 -23.33 9.02
N HIS A 216 8.93 -22.35 8.40
CA HIS A 216 9.53 -21.11 7.91
C HIS A 216 8.96 -19.89 8.68
N ALA A 217 9.47 -19.62 9.89
CA ALA A 217 9.17 -18.39 10.65
C ALA A 217 10.36 -17.41 10.68
N PRO A 218 10.16 -16.07 10.74
CA PRO A 218 9.02 -15.25 10.33
C PRO A 218 9.15 -14.80 8.87
N VAL A 219 8.15 -14.07 8.37
CA VAL A 219 8.15 -13.41 7.03
C VAL A 219 9.43 -12.63 6.73
N GLU A 220 10.21 -12.22 7.73
CA GLU A 220 11.56 -11.65 7.58
C GLU A 220 12.51 -12.53 6.75
N ASN A 221 12.45 -13.87 6.91
CA ASN A 221 13.27 -14.80 6.13
C ASN A 221 12.78 -14.94 4.68
N LEU A 222 11.47 -14.80 4.46
CA LEU A 222 10.86 -14.83 3.13
C LEU A 222 11.05 -13.50 2.40
N LEU A 223 10.98 -12.35 3.09
CA LEU A 223 11.28 -11.04 2.54
C LEU A 223 12.79 -10.85 2.35
N ALA A 224 13.67 -11.50 3.13
CA ALA A 224 15.11 -11.34 2.95
C ALA A 224 15.58 -11.83 1.57
N ASP A 225 15.29 -13.07 1.19
CA ASP A 225 15.75 -13.64 -0.08
C ASP A 225 14.92 -13.17 -1.29
N VAL A 226 13.75 -12.60 -1.05
CA VAL A 226 12.88 -12.05 -2.07
C VAL A 226 13.18 -10.55 -2.24
N VAL A 227 12.98 -9.73 -1.21
CA VAL A 227 13.17 -8.26 -1.26
C VAL A 227 14.64 -7.84 -1.35
N ARG A 228 15.59 -8.50 -0.67
CA ARG A 228 17.01 -8.08 -0.74
C ARG A 228 17.74 -8.61 -1.98
N ARG A 229 17.25 -9.68 -2.60
CA ARG A 229 17.92 -10.33 -3.74
C ARG A 229 17.79 -9.58 -5.06
N ASP A 230 16.66 -8.88 -5.27
CA ASP A 230 16.43 -8.08 -6.49
C ASP A 230 16.70 -6.59 -6.31
N TYR A 231 16.78 -6.12 -5.06
CA TYR A 231 17.06 -4.72 -4.74
C TYR A 231 18.30 -4.63 -3.84
N PRO A 232 19.50 -4.89 -4.38
CA PRO A 232 20.74 -4.75 -3.62
C PRO A 232 20.94 -3.33 -3.06
N GLU A 233 20.26 -2.34 -3.64
CA GLU A 233 20.26 -0.94 -3.22
C GLU A 233 19.16 -0.57 -2.20
N GLY A 234 18.24 -1.49 -1.89
CA GLY A 234 17.08 -1.22 -1.02
C GLY A 234 15.77 -1.01 -1.79
N LEU A 235 14.65 -1.38 -1.16
CA LEU A 235 13.32 -1.33 -1.77
C LEU A 235 12.82 0.11 -1.97
N ASP A 236 13.21 1.05 -1.09
CA ASP A 236 12.95 2.48 -1.27
C ASP A 236 13.61 3.01 -2.54
N VAL A 237 14.86 2.61 -2.80
CA VAL A 237 15.58 2.97 -4.04
C VAL A 237 14.92 2.36 -5.28
N HIS A 238 14.38 1.14 -5.17
CA HIS A 238 13.58 0.57 -6.26
C HIS A 238 12.34 1.41 -6.58
N HIS A 239 11.56 1.77 -5.56
CA HIS A 239 10.37 2.59 -5.74
C HIS A 239 10.71 3.98 -6.28
N LEU A 240 11.81 4.60 -5.81
CA LEU A 240 12.35 5.83 -6.37
C LEU A 240 12.64 5.69 -7.87
N LYS A 241 13.41 4.66 -8.28
CA LYS A 241 13.72 4.40 -9.69
C LYS A 241 12.48 4.09 -10.53
N ALA A 242 11.48 3.41 -9.97
CA ALA A 242 10.20 3.18 -10.62
C ALA A 242 9.39 4.48 -10.77
N GLY A 243 9.38 5.34 -9.76
CA GLY A 243 8.72 6.65 -9.79
C GLY A 243 9.33 7.57 -10.84
N LEU A 244 10.66 7.62 -10.93
CA LEU A 244 11.37 8.37 -11.98
C LEU A 244 10.95 7.92 -13.39
N ARG A 245 10.90 6.60 -13.64
CA ARG A 245 10.45 6.04 -14.94
C ARG A 245 9.00 6.36 -15.29
N GLU A 246 8.11 6.45 -14.31
CA GLU A 246 6.72 6.84 -14.57
C GLU A 246 6.59 8.36 -14.77
N ALA A 247 7.43 9.17 -14.11
CA ALA A 247 7.52 10.61 -14.33
C ALA A 247 8.03 10.93 -15.74
N GLU A 248 9.04 10.22 -16.23
CA GLU A 248 9.54 10.32 -17.63
C GLU A 248 8.44 10.04 -18.67
N LYS A 249 7.48 9.17 -18.35
CA LYS A 249 6.31 8.87 -19.19
C LYS A 249 5.13 9.82 -18.96
N SER A 250 5.33 10.88 -18.19
CA SER A 250 4.30 11.85 -17.77
C SER A 250 3.10 11.23 -17.04
N ARG A 251 3.27 10.06 -16.43
CA ARG A 251 2.23 9.38 -15.63
C ARG A 251 2.32 9.83 -14.18
N LEU A 252 1.98 11.09 -13.95
CA LEU A 252 2.23 11.80 -12.68
C LEU A 252 1.62 11.08 -11.46
N ASP A 253 0.38 10.57 -11.55
CA ASP A 253 -0.25 9.85 -10.45
C ASP A 253 0.52 8.59 -10.03
N ARG A 254 1.07 7.87 -11.01
CA ARG A 254 1.89 6.67 -10.74
C ARG A 254 3.25 7.04 -10.18
N ALA A 255 3.84 8.14 -10.65
CA ALA A 255 5.11 8.64 -10.13
C ALA A 255 4.99 9.04 -8.67
N ILE A 256 4.00 9.87 -8.34
CA ILE A 256 3.66 10.30 -6.97
C ILE A 256 3.50 9.09 -6.07
N TRP A 257 2.66 8.14 -6.48
CA TRP A 257 2.41 6.94 -5.69
C TRP A 257 3.68 6.11 -5.47
N ARG A 258 4.56 5.98 -6.48
CA ARG A 258 5.85 5.29 -6.30
C ARG A 258 6.78 6.05 -5.34
N PHE A 259 6.85 7.37 -5.39
CA PHE A 259 7.65 8.15 -4.43
C PHE A 259 7.09 8.03 -3.01
N GLU A 260 5.78 8.08 -2.83
CA GLU A 260 5.14 7.83 -1.52
C GLU A 260 5.47 6.44 -0.98
N ARG A 261 5.50 5.40 -1.83
CA ARG A 261 5.94 4.05 -1.42
C ARG A 261 7.40 4.04 -0.95
N ALA A 262 8.29 4.74 -1.66
CA ALA A 262 9.68 4.88 -1.23
C ALA A 262 9.77 5.52 0.17
N LEU A 263 8.94 6.52 0.45
CA LEU A 263 8.91 7.25 1.72
C LEU A 263 8.21 6.48 2.84
N GLU A 264 7.24 5.62 2.54
CA GLU A 264 6.69 4.69 3.52
C GLU A 264 7.75 3.69 4.02
N ILE A 265 8.72 3.32 3.16
CA ILE A 265 9.83 2.40 3.49
C ILE A 265 10.96 3.16 4.19
N ASN A 266 11.37 4.29 3.63
CA ASN A 266 12.43 5.13 4.13
C ASN A 266 11.99 6.59 4.14
N PRO A 267 11.41 7.08 5.27
CA PRO A 267 10.94 8.46 5.38
C PRO A 267 12.04 9.51 5.18
N GLY A 268 13.31 9.15 5.38
CA GLY A 268 14.47 10.02 5.20
C GLY A 268 15.05 10.04 3.78
N ASN A 269 14.40 9.40 2.81
CA ASN A 269 14.88 9.41 1.42
C ASN A 269 14.64 10.78 0.77
N THR A 270 15.61 11.69 0.92
CA THR A 270 15.55 13.08 0.42
C THR A 270 15.37 13.17 -1.09
N GLN A 271 15.92 12.21 -1.86
CA GLN A 271 15.73 12.16 -3.30
C GLN A 271 14.28 11.82 -3.66
N ALA A 272 13.62 10.91 -2.92
CA ALA A 272 12.20 10.63 -3.10
C ALA A 272 11.31 11.82 -2.71
N LEU A 273 11.64 12.53 -1.62
CA LEU A 273 10.93 13.77 -1.23
C LEU A 273 11.06 14.87 -2.30
N TYR A 274 12.27 15.09 -2.82
CA TYR A 274 12.49 16.04 -3.92
C TYR A 274 11.64 15.70 -5.16
N ASN A 275 11.70 14.44 -5.62
CA ASN A 275 10.97 14.04 -6.81
C ASN A 275 9.44 14.01 -6.59
N LEU A 276 8.98 13.72 -5.37
CA LEU A 276 7.58 13.86 -4.99
C LEU A 276 7.12 15.32 -5.13
N GLY A 277 7.91 16.27 -4.63
CA GLY A 277 7.61 17.70 -4.76
C GLY A 277 7.55 18.16 -6.22
N VAL A 278 8.50 17.73 -7.06
CA VAL A 278 8.50 18.00 -8.50
C VAL A 278 7.27 17.40 -9.19
N ALA A 279 6.87 16.18 -8.83
CA ALA A 279 5.70 15.54 -9.43
C ALA A 279 4.39 16.23 -9.03
N TRP A 280 4.25 16.71 -7.79
CA TRP A 280 3.12 17.51 -7.34
C TRP A 280 3.04 18.87 -8.05
N MET A 281 4.18 19.53 -8.24
CA MET A 281 4.26 20.74 -9.08
C MET A 281 3.74 20.49 -10.49
N ALA A 282 4.22 19.43 -11.16
CA ALA A 282 3.79 19.08 -12.52
C ALA A 282 2.30 18.74 -12.60
N LYS A 283 1.69 18.31 -11.48
CA LYS A 283 0.27 18.02 -11.36
C LYS A 283 -0.58 19.27 -11.09
N GLY A 284 0.04 20.41 -10.81
CA GLY A 284 -0.65 21.66 -10.46
C GLY A 284 -1.08 21.75 -9.00
N GLU A 285 -0.40 21.04 -8.11
CA GLU A 285 -0.71 20.93 -6.68
C GLU A 285 0.45 21.51 -5.84
N PRO A 286 0.63 22.85 -5.83
CA PRO A 286 1.83 23.50 -5.28
C PRO A 286 1.94 23.39 -3.75
N GLN A 287 0.84 23.27 -3.01
CA GLN A 287 0.89 23.11 -1.55
C GLN A 287 1.49 21.75 -1.15
N GLN A 288 1.12 20.68 -1.84
CA GLN A 288 1.69 19.34 -1.64
C GLN A 288 3.17 19.30 -2.03
N ALA A 289 3.55 20.06 -3.07
CA ALA A 289 4.95 20.22 -3.45
C ALA A 289 5.77 20.88 -2.33
N LEU A 290 5.27 21.98 -1.74
CA LEU A 290 5.94 22.66 -0.63
C LEU A 290 6.06 21.79 0.62
N GLN A 291 5.07 20.95 0.93
CA GLN A 291 5.19 19.99 2.03
C GLN A 291 6.34 19.01 1.79
N ALA A 292 6.42 18.42 0.59
CA ALA A 292 7.48 17.47 0.26
C ALA A 292 8.87 18.13 0.27
N PHE A 293 8.99 19.34 -0.28
CA PHE A 293 10.23 20.11 -0.24
C PHE A 293 10.62 20.55 1.17
N GLY A 294 9.65 20.94 2.00
CA GLY A 294 9.87 21.27 3.40
C GLY A 294 10.46 20.10 4.18
N THR A 295 9.85 18.92 4.08
CA THR A 295 10.40 17.70 4.71
C THR A 295 11.77 17.33 4.14
N ALA A 296 12.02 17.54 2.84
CA ALA A 296 13.36 17.31 2.28
C ALA A 296 14.41 18.24 2.90
N LEU A 297 14.08 19.53 3.10
CA LEU A 297 14.98 20.50 3.72
C LEU A 297 15.16 20.32 5.23
N GLU A 298 14.18 19.72 5.92
CA GLU A 298 14.35 19.30 7.31
C GLU A 298 15.39 18.17 7.44
N MET A 299 15.42 17.26 6.46
CA MET A 299 16.36 16.12 6.43
C MET A 299 17.74 16.51 5.89
N ASP A 300 17.79 17.35 4.87
CA ASP A 300 19.00 17.91 4.28
C ASP A 300 18.85 19.42 4.03
N PRO A 301 19.22 20.26 5.02
CA PRO A 301 19.15 21.71 4.91
C PRO A 301 20.02 22.31 3.79
N ASP A 302 21.01 21.56 3.30
CA ASP A 302 21.97 21.98 2.28
C ASP A 302 21.55 21.59 0.84
N TYR A 303 20.38 20.96 0.68
CA TYR A 303 19.88 20.54 -0.63
C TYR A 303 19.39 21.74 -1.46
N VAL A 304 20.34 22.37 -2.16
CA VAL A 304 20.11 23.61 -2.93
C VAL A 304 19.02 23.45 -4.00
N ASP A 305 18.95 22.33 -4.70
CA ASP A 305 17.94 22.14 -5.77
C ASP A 305 16.52 22.09 -5.20
N VAL A 306 16.33 21.47 -4.03
CA VAL A 306 15.04 21.49 -3.30
C VAL A 306 14.69 22.92 -2.93
N ARG A 307 15.66 23.65 -2.35
CA ARG A 307 15.46 25.04 -1.91
C ARG A 307 15.09 25.96 -3.07
N ASN A 308 15.76 25.81 -4.21
CA ASN A 308 15.48 26.56 -5.43
C ASN A 308 14.06 26.27 -5.93
N ASN A 309 13.67 25.00 -6.00
CA ASN A 309 12.33 24.62 -6.43
C ASN A 309 11.25 25.10 -5.46
N ALA A 310 11.49 25.06 -4.14
CA ALA A 310 10.58 25.64 -3.16
C ALA A 310 10.39 27.16 -3.37
N GLY A 311 11.48 27.89 -3.62
CA GLY A 311 11.43 29.32 -3.94
C GLY A 311 10.59 29.61 -5.19
N VAL A 312 10.76 28.83 -6.26
CA VAL A 312 9.96 28.95 -7.49
C VAL A 312 8.47 28.64 -7.26
N VAL A 313 8.15 27.64 -6.43
CA VAL A 313 6.75 27.38 -6.05
C VAL A 313 6.14 28.56 -5.30
N LEU A 314 6.87 29.10 -4.32
CA LEU A 314 6.41 30.22 -3.49
C LEU A 314 6.20 31.48 -4.35
N GLU A 315 7.09 31.74 -5.30
CA GLU A 315 6.91 32.81 -6.30
C GLU A 315 5.61 32.63 -7.08
N GLY A 316 5.38 31.42 -7.63
CA GLY A 316 4.17 31.11 -8.39
C GLY A 316 2.87 31.24 -7.57
N LEU A 317 2.96 31.12 -6.24
CA LEU A 317 1.86 31.35 -5.30
C LEU A 317 1.71 32.82 -4.86
N GLY A 318 2.63 33.70 -5.26
CA GLY A 318 2.67 35.10 -4.82
C GLY A 318 3.19 35.30 -3.40
N MET A 319 3.77 34.27 -2.78
CA MET A 319 4.41 34.31 -1.47
C MET A 319 5.84 34.85 -1.60
N LEU A 320 5.94 36.12 -2.00
CA LEU A 320 7.19 36.72 -2.45
C LEU A 320 8.24 36.86 -1.34
N ASP A 321 7.83 37.11 -0.11
CA ASP A 321 8.76 37.22 1.02
C ASP A 321 9.39 35.87 1.35
N GLU A 322 8.57 34.81 1.43
CA GLU A 322 9.03 33.45 1.67
C GLU A 322 9.89 32.92 0.49
N ALA A 323 9.56 33.28 -0.74
CA ALA A 323 10.37 32.97 -1.92
C ALA A 323 11.74 33.64 -1.85
N ALA A 324 11.79 34.93 -1.47
CA ALA A 324 13.04 35.65 -1.30
C ALA A 324 13.93 35.01 -0.23
N GLU A 325 13.36 34.61 0.91
CA GLU A 325 14.09 33.91 1.97
C GLU A 325 14.77 32.63 1.46
N GLN A 326 14.11 31.85 0.59
CA GLN A 326 14.72 30.65 0.02
C GLN A 326 15.95 30.97 -0.84
N PHE A 327 15.86 31.98 -1.72
CA PHE A 327 16.98 32.35 -2.58
C PHE A 327 18.11 33.05 -1.82
N GLU A 328 17.80 33.84 -0.80
CA GLU A 328 18.79 34.46 0.09
C GLU A 328 19.62 33.41 0.83
N GLU A 329 18.97 32.37 1.35
CA GLU A 329 19.65 31.25 2.01
C GLU A 329 20.57 30.48 1.03
N ILE A 330 20.16 30.30 -0.23
CA ILE A 330 21.04 29.73 -1.27
C ILE A 330 22.27 30.62 -1.46
N ILE A 331 22.09 31.94 -1.60
CA ILE A 331 23.17 32.90 -1.82
C ILE A 331 24.11 32.98 -0.61
N GLN A 332 23.58 32.88 0.60
CA GLN A 332 24.36 32.89 1.84
C GLN A 332 25.29 31.67 1.90
N ARG A 333 24.80 30.49 1.50
CA ARG A 333 25.57 29.24 1.49
C ARG A 333 26.50 29.13 0.27
N ARG A 334 26.06 29.63 -0.87
CA ARG A 334 26.77 29.62 -2.16
C ARG A 334 26.80 31.03 -2.76
N PRO A 335 27.76 31.88 -2.35
CA PRO A 335 27.91 33.23 -2.87
C PRO A 335 28.21 33.31 -4.37
N GLU A 336 28.45 32.21 -5.05
CA GLU A 336 28.63 32.11 -6.50
C GLU A 336 27.37 31.67 -7.25
N ALA A 337 26.27 31.34 -6.56
CA ALA A 337 25.01 30.93 -7.17
C ALA A 337 24.37 32.09 -7.96
N VAL A 338 24.59 32.11 -9.28
CA VAL A 338 24.10 33.16 -10.17
C VAL A 338 22.58 33.04 -10.38
N ASP A 339 22.07 31.84 -10.60
CA ASP A 339 20.63 31.59 -10.79
C ASP A 339 19.80 32.07 -9.60
N ALA A 340 20.23 31.77 -8.38
CA ALA A 340 19.56 32.24 -7.16
C ALA A 340 19.53 33.76 -7.05
N ARG A 341 20.58 34.46 -7.49
CA ARG A 341 20.59 35.94 -7.55
C ARG A 341 19.62 36.48 -8.59
N VAL A 342 19.53 35.85 -9.75
CA VAL A 342 18.60 36.24 -10.81
C VAL A 342 17.16 36.03 -10.35
N ASN A 343 16.88 34.91 -9.69
CA ASN A 343 15.56 34.64 -9.11
C ASN A 343 15.23 35.65 -8.01
N LEU A 344 16.12 35.88 -7.03
CA LEU A 344 15.90 36.89 -6.00
C LEU A 344 15.69 38.29 -6.58
N ALA A 345 16.43 38.68 -7.61
CA ALA A 345 16.22 39.96 -8.28
C ALA A 345 14.83 40.06 -8.91
N THR A 346 14.34 38.98 -9.50
CA THR A 346 12.99 38.90 -10.07
C THR A 346 11.95 39.09 -8.96
N ILE A 347 12.11 38.43 -7.82
CA ILE A 347 11.25 38.62 -6.65
C ILE A 347 11.29 40.07 -6.14
N ARG A 348 12.48 40.67 -5.99
CA ARG A 348 12.61 42.06 -5.53
C ARG A 348 11.97 43.05 -6.51
N ALA A 349 12.04 42.81 -7.82
CA ALA A 349 11.35 43.62 -8.81
C ALA A 349 9.81 43.51 -8.67
N GLN A 350 9.28 42.29 -8.49
CA GLN A 350 7.84 42.05 -8.25
C GLN A 350 7.34 42.73 -6.96
N GLN A 351 8.21 42.86 -5.95
CA GLN A 351 7.93 43.60 -4.72
C GLN A 351 8.04 45.14 -4.85
N GLY A 352 8.37 45.66 -6.04
CA GLY A 352 8.59 47.09 -6.27
C GLY A 352 9.95 47.60 -5.78
N ARG A 353 10.88 46.71 -5.39
CA ARG A 353 12.23 47.03 -4.90
C ARG A 353 13.24 47.00 -6.06
N GLY A 354 12.99 47.81 -7.08
CA GLY A 354 13.76 47.81 -8.34
C GLY A 354 15.25 48.10 -8.16
N ASP A 355 15.62 48.98 -7.25
CA ASP A 355 17.01 49.32 -6.90
C ASP A 355 17.81 48.10 -6.44
N GLU A 356 17.18 47.26 -5.62
CA GLU A 356 17.79 46.04 -5.09
C GLU A 356 17.86 44.95 -6.16
N ALA A 357 16.83 44.81 -6.98
CA ALA A 357 16.84 43.92 -8.13
C ALA A 357 18.00 44.25 -9.09
N VAL A 358 18.20 45.54 -9.41
CA VAL A 358 19.33 45.99 -10.25
C VAL A 358 20.67 45.70 -9.60
N ALA A 359 20.81 45.89 -8.29
CA ALA A 359 22.04 45.57 -7.56
C ALA A 359 22.37 44.07 -7.62
N LEU A 360 21.38 43.21 -7.39
CA LEU A 360 21.51 41.75 -7.47
C LEU A 360 21.91 41.30 -8.88
N LEU A 361 21.29 41.87 -9.93
CA LEU A 361 21.58 41.51 -11.32
C LEU A 361 22.95 42.00 -11.78
N ARG A 362 23.41 43.17 -11.32
CA ARG A 362 24.78 43.63 -11.58
C ARG A 362 25.80 42.67 -10.98
N GLU A 363 25.54 42.18 -9.77
CA GLU A 363 26.41 41.19 -9.12
C GLU A 363 26.35 39.83 -9.84
N ALA A 364 25.17 39.39 -10.27
CA ALA A 364 25.00 38.19 -11.08
C ALA A 364 25.81 38.26 -12.39
N VAL A 365 25.73 39.38 -13.13
CA VAL A 365 26.51 39.62 -14.35
C VAL A 365 28.01 39.77 -14.06
N ARG A 366 28.40 40.27 -12.89
CA ARG A 366 29.81 40.32 -12.47
C ARG A 366 30.38 38.92 -12.23
N LEU A 367 29.60 38.04 -11.62
CA LEU A 367 29.97 36.65 -11.34
C LEU A 367 29.99 35.79 -12.60
N ASP A 368 28.98 35.93 -13.46
CA ASP A 368 28.91 35.31 -14.78
C ASP A 368 28.47 36.32 -15.85
N PRO A 369 29.43 36.94 -16.57
CA PRO A 369 29.14 37.86 -17.67
C PRO A 369 28.40 37.23 -18.85
N GLY A 370 28.43 35.89 -18.97
CA GLY A 370 27.75 35.12 -20.01
C GLY A 370 26.27 34.88 -19.72
N HIS A 371 25.83 35.05 -18.47
CA HIS A 371 24.48 34.69 -18.04
C HIS A 371 23.41 35.51 -18.78
N VAL A 372 22.69 34.85 -19.69
CA VAL A 372 21.75 35.52 -20.61
C VAL A 372 20.60 36.18 -19.85
N GLN A 373 19.94 35.43 -18.95
CA GLN A 373 18.79 35.93 -18.20
C GLN A 373 19.14 37.14 -17.32
N ALA A 374 20.32 37.13 -16.67
CA ALA A 374 20.75 38.21 -15.80
C ALA A 374 20.92 39.53 -16.57
N ARG A 375 21.53 39.47 -17.75
CA ARG A 375 21.70 40.65 -18.63
C ARG A 375 20.38 41.17 -19.17
N GLN A 376 19.49 40.26 -19.59
CA GLN A 376 18.17 40.63 -20.09
C GLN A 376 17.33 41.32 -19.00
N ASN A 377 17.27 40.73 -17.80
CA ASN A 377 16.56 41.32 -16.67
C ASN A 377 17.16 42.67 -16.26
N LEU A 378 18.49 42.80 -16.29
CA LEU A 378 19.17 44.07 -15.96
C LEU A 378 18.86 45.16 -16.98
N GLN A 379 18.88 44.81 -18.26
CA GLN A 379 18.55 45.74 -19.35
C GLN A 379 17.10 46.22 -19.20
N ALA A 380 16.15 45.29 -19.06
CA ALA A 380 14.73 45.63 -18.90
C ALA A 380 14.48 46.60 -17.73
N LEU A 381 15.02 46.30 -16.54
CA LEU A 381 14.87 47.18 -15.37
C LEU A 381 15.60 48.52 -15.49
N SER A 382 16.62 48.60 -16.34
CA SER A 382 17.32 49.86 -16.60
C SER A 382 16.60 50.76 -17.61
N GLU A 383 15.77 50.19 -18.47
CA GLU A 383 14.97 50.91 -19.48
C GLU A 383 13.63 51.41 -18.90
N GLU A 384 13.13 50.81 -17.82
CA GLU A 384 11.90 51.24 -17.12
C GLU A 384 12.10 52.44 -16.18
N ARG A 385 13.35 52.88 -15.96
CA ARG A 385 13.74 54.04 -15.13
C ARG A 385 13.97 55.28 -15.98
#